data_AF-A0A971RDV5-F1
#
_entry.id   AF-A0A971RDV5-F1
#
_cell.length_a   1.000
_cell.length_b   1.000
_cell.length_c   1.000
_cell.angle_alpha   90.00
_cell.angle_beta   90.00
_cell.angle_gamma   90.00
#
_symmetry.space_group_name_H-M   'P 1'
#
loop_
_entity.id
_entity.type
_entity.pdbx_description
1 polymer ?
#
loop_
_entity_poly.entity_id
_entity_poly.type
_entity_poly.pdbx_seq_one_letter_code
_entity_poly.pdbx_strand_id
1 'polypeptide(L)'
;MEDRLQNVKNWARQSNLRQFQTELEKRLEPLGYQAVLELDRISCYRISTNKSVLGLFKKQVKQHVGTIRRQNGSIDVSDADEAFIQALSSVAPAS
;
A
#
# COMPACT_ATOMS: atom_id res chain seq x y z
N MET A 1 -13.17 11.94 -0.79
CA MET A 1 -12.13 10.96 -0.42
C MET A 1 -12.63 9.53 -0.59
N GLU A 2 -13.88 9.25 -0.22
CA GLU A 2 -14.49 7.91 -0.27
C GLU A 2 -14.57 7.28 -1.68
N ASP A 3 -14.88 8.08 -2.73
CA ASP A 3 -14.89 7.63 -4.13
C ASP A 3 -13.53 7.14 -4.65
N ARG A 4 -12.42 7.77 -4.20
CA ARG A 4 -11.07 7.45 -4.70
C ARG A 4 -10.65 6.03 -4.30
N LEU A 5 -11.14 5.55 -3.18
CA LEU A 5 -10.85 4.22 -2.67
C LEU A 5 -11.93 3.20 -3.05
N GLN A 6 -12.99 3.60 -3.76
CA GLN A 6 -14.07 2.69 -4.13
C GLN A 6 -13.58 1.54 -5.01
N ASN A 7 -12.71 1.83 -6.00
CA ASN A 7 -12.09 0.79 -6.83
C ASN A 7 -11.17 -0.13 -6.01
N VAL A 8 -10.44 0.43 -5.03
CA VAL A 8 -9.59 -0.35 -4.12
C VAL A 8 -10.46 -1.27 -3.25
N LYS A 9 -11.61 -0.77 -2.75
CA LYS A 9 -12.59 -1.54 -1.97
C LYS A 9 -13.22 -2.67 -2.78
N ASN A 10 -13.59 -2.41 -4.04
CA ASN A 10 -14.14 -3.41 -4.95
C ASN A 10 -13.10 -4.50 -5.27
N TRP A 11 -11.87 -4.08 -5.57
CA TRP A 11 -10.77 -5.00 -5.82
C TRP A 11 -10.46 -5.89 -4.60
N ALA A 12 -10.39 -5.31 -3.39
CA ALA A 12 -10.16 -6.06 -2.16
C ALA A 12 -11.33 -7.01 -1.80
N ARG A 13 -12.54 -6.73 -2.30
CA ARG A 13 -13.71 -7.61 -2.16
C ARG A 13 -13.64 -8.84 -3.05
N GLN A 14 -13.07 -8.70 -4.24
CA GLN A 14 -13.01 -9.77 -5.24
C GLN A 14 -11.96 -10.85 -4.89
N SER A 15 -11.02 -10.57 -4.00
CA SER A 15 -9.95 -11.50 -3.62
C SER A 15 -9.85 -11.71 -2.10
N ASN A 16 -9.13 -12.75 -1.69
CA ASN A 16 -8.80 -12.96 -0.27
C ASN A 16 -7.66 -11.99 0.15
N LEU A 17 -7.50 -11.76 1.45
CA LEU A 17 -6.57 -10.73 1.95
C LEU A 17 -5.11 -10.96 1.49
N ARG A 18 -4.68 -12.23 1.38
CA ARG A 18 -3.35 -12.59 0.92
C ARG A 18 -3.16 -12.31 -0.56
N GLN A 19 -4.12 -12.69 -1.39
CA GLN A 19 -4.13 -12.38 -2.82
C GLN A 19 -4.14 -10.88 -3.05
N PHE A 20 -5.02 -10.15 -2.36
CA PHE A 20 -5.09 -8.70 -2.40
C PHE A 20 -3.74 -8.08 -2.04
N GLN A 21 -3.10 -8.50 -0.94
CA GLN A 21 -1.76 -8.02 -0.58
C GLN A 21 -0.73 -8.32 -1.67
N THR A 22 -0.71 -9.52 -2.24
CA THR A 22 0.28 -9.92 -3.25
C THR A 22 0.13 -9.08 -4.53
N GLU A 23 -1.10 -8.84 -4.98
CA GLU A 23 -1.31 -7.99 -6.13
C GLU A 23 -1.03 -6.51 -5.82
N LEU A 24 -1.41 -6.06 -4.62
CA LEU A 24 -1.14 -4.72 -4.13
C LEU A 24 0.35 -4.44 -4.10
N GLU A 25 1.14 -5.33 -3.50
CA GLU A 25 2.60 -5.25 -3.45
C GLU A 25 3.20 -5.15 -4.85
N LYS A 26 2.81 -6.03 -5.79
CA LYS A 26 3.31 -6.02 -7.17
C LYS A 26 3.09 -4.68 -7.88
N ARG A 27 1.95 -4.02 -7.63
CA ARG A 27 1.62 -2.74 -8.28
C ARG A 27 2.24 -1.54 -7.56
N LEU A 28 2.44 -1.65 -6.25
CA LEU A 28 3.02 -0.62 -5.40
C LEU A 28 4.55 -0.62 -5.40
N GLU A 29 5.19 -1.77 -5.62
CA GLU A 29 6.64 -1.94 -5.70
C GLU A 29 7.31 -0.96 -6.69
N PRO A 30 6.85 -0.81 -7.96
CA PRO A 30 7.46 0.15 -8.89
C PRO A 30 7.29 1.62 -8.47
N LEU A 31 6.33 1.91 -7.59
CA LEU A 31 6.12 3.24 -7.03
C LEU A 31 6.96 3.47 -5.75
N GLY A 32 7.78 2.50 -5.35
CA GLY A 32 8.62 2.56 -4.17
C GLY A 32 7.87 2.30 -2.86
N TYR A 33 6.75 1.58 -2.93
CA TYR A 33 5.99 1.18 -1.75
C TYR A 33 6.10 -0.34 -1.53
N GLN A 34 6.03 -0.75 -0.27
CA GLN A 34 6.06 -2.14 0.16
C GLN A 34 4.81 -2.42 1.00
N ALA A 35 4.08 -3.48 0.69
CA ALA A 35 2.90 -3.89 1.44
C ALA A 35 3.21 -5.21 2.16
N VAL A 36 3.08 -5.24 3.49
CA VAL A 36 3.38 -6.40 4.32
C VAL A 36 2.11 -6.90 4.98
N LEU A 37 1.76 -8.17 4.78
CA LEU A 37 0.65 -8.81 5.48
C LEU A 37 1.06 -9.20 6.90
N GLU A 38 0.41 -8.60 7.90
CA GLU A 38 0.53 -8.93 9.31
C GLU A 38 -0.79 -9.50 9.82
N LEU A 39 -0.89 -10.83 9.97
CA LEU A 39 -2.08 -11.53 10.48
C LEU A 39 -3.41 -11.15 9.76
N ASP A 40 -4.06 -10.08 10.19
CA ASP A 40 -5.35 -9.55 9.69
C ASP A 40 -5.26 -8.19 8.98
N ARG A 41 -4.07 -7.57 8.93
CA ARG A 41 -3.85 -6.23 8.37
C ARG A 41 -2.69 -6.19 7.40
N ILE A 42 -2.72 -5.23 6.49
CA ILE A 42 -1.63 -4.96 5.54
C ILE A 42 -1.00 -3.63 5.95
N SER A 43 0.26 -3.68 6.37
CA SER A 43 1.04 -2.50 6.71
C SER A 43 1.82 -2.04 5.47
N CYS A 44 1.60 -0.80 5.06
CA CYS A 44 2.21 -0.22 3.88
C CYS A 44 3.35 0.73 4.27
N TYR A 45 4.47 0.59 3.57
CA TYR A 45 5.69 1.34 3.81
C TYR A 45 6.16 1.99 2.53
N ARG A 46 6.61 3.24 2.58
CA ARG A 46 7.38 3.86 1.52
C ARG A 46 8.86 3.54 1.73
N ILE A 47 9.45 2.94 0.70
CA ILE A 47 10.87 2.60 0.68
C ILE A 47 11.62 3.73 -0.01
N SER A 48 12.39 4.48 0.78
CA SER A 48 13.27 5.52 0.24
C SER A 48 14.71 5.09 0.43
N THR A 49 15.50 5.13 -0.64
CA THR A 49 16.95 4.90 -0.55
C THR A 49 17.63 6.23 -0.33
N ASN A 50 18.10 6.49 0.88
CA ASN A 50 18.92 7.68 1.12
C ASN A 50 20.35 7.36 0.70
N LYS A 51 20.82 8.00 -0.37
CA LYS A 51 22.22 7.97 -0.78
C LYS A 51 22.94 9.04 0.05
N SER A 52 23.68 8.63 1.07
CA SER A 52 24.61 9.56 1.72
C SER A 52 25.64 10.07 0.72
N VAL A 53 25.97 11.36 0.82
CA VAL A 53 26.81 12.17 -0.09
C VAL A 53 28.21 11.56 -0.33
N LEU A 54 28.64 10.61 0.49
CA LEU A 54 29.95 9.93 0.38
C LEU A 54 29.91 8.52 -0.24
N GLY A 55 28.80 8.10 -0.84
CA GLY A 55 28.74 6.90 -1.70
C GLY A 55 28.93 5.53 -1.03
N LEU A 56 29.28 5.48 0.26
CA LEU A 56 29.68 4.25 0.96
C LEU A 56 28.52 3.44 1.55
N PHE A 57 27.35 4.06 1.80
CA PHE A 57 26.23 3.36 2.42
C PHE A 57 24.90 3.73 1.77
N LYS A 58 24.23 2.72 1.19
CA LYS A 58 22.82 2.80 0.80
C LYS A 58 21.98 2.37 2.00
N LYS A 59 21.37 3.33 2.71
CA LYS A 59 20.41 3.00 3.77
C LYS A 59 19.01 3.01 3.18
N GLN A 60 18.33 1.87 3.22
CA GLN A 60 16.90 1.81 2.96
C GLN A 60 16.16 2.33 4.20
N VAL A 61 15.38 3.39 4.01
CA VAL A 61 14.49 3.94 5.02
C VAL A 61 13.09 3.41 4.70
N LYS A 62 12.51 2.68 5.65
CA LYS A 62 11.12 2.24 5.61
C LYS A 62 10.31 3.25 6.41
N GLN A 63 9.46 4.01 5.74
CA GLN A 63 8.52 4.91 6.38
C GLN A 63 7.13 4.29 6.32
N HIS A 64 6.46 4.12 7.46
CA HIS A 64 5.06 3.69 7.47
C HIS A 64 4.18 4.80 6.87
N VAL A 65 3.31 4.44 5.93
CA VAL A 65 2.46 5.38 5.15
C VAL A 65 0.99 5.01 5.17
N GLY A 66 0.62 3.94 5.87
CA GLY A 66 -0.76 3.51 5.98
C GLY A 66 -0.92 2.05 6.35
N THR A 67 -2.10 1.72 6.87
CA THR A 67 -2.49 0.36 7.19
C THR A 67 -3.85 0.07 6.60
N ILE A 68 -3.97 -1.06 5.91
CA ILE A 68 -5.21 -1.55 5.32
C ILE A 68 -5.71 -2.71 6.16
N ARG A 69 -6.94 -2.64 6.68
CA ARG A 69 -7.58 -3.72 7.44
C ARG A 69 -8.82 -4.19 6.72
N ARG A 70 -9.11 -5.48 6.77
CA ARG A 70 -10.41 -5.98 6.28
C ARG A 70 -11.44 -5.85 7.40
N GLN A 71 -12.48 -5.05 7.17
CA GLN A 71 -13.60 -4.89 8.10
C GLN A 71 -14.92 -5.11 7.36
N ASN A 72 -15.78 -5.98 7.90
CA ASN A 72 -17.14 -6.22 7.40
C ASN A 72 -17.23 -6.51 5.89
N GLY A 73 -16.28 -7.28 5.34
CA GLY A 73 -16.25 -7.58 3.91
C GLY A 73 -15.86 -6.39 3.02
N SER A 74 -15.26 -5.35 3.58
CA SER A 74 -14.61 -4.25 2.88
C SER A 74 -13.20 -4.03 3.43
N ILE A 75 -12.49 -3.04 2.91
CA ILE A 75 -11.23 -2.57 3.48
C ILE A 75 -11.41 -1.20 4.12
N ASP A 76 -10.77 -1.05 5.27
CA ASP A 76 -10.53 0.21 5.94
C ASP A 76 -9.06 0.59 5.72
N VAL A 77 -8.81 1.85 5.35
CA VAL A 77 -7.46 2.38 5.16
C VAL A 77 -7.26 3.45 6.23
N SER A 78 -6.42 3.14 7.21
CA SER A 78 -6.08 3.99 8.35
C SER A 78 -4.64 4.50 8.25
N ASP A 79 -4.33 5.61 8.94
CA ASP A 79 -2.99 6.22 9.01
C ASP A 79 -2.36 6.52 7.64
N ALA A 80 -3.20 6.76 6.63
CA ALA A 80 -2.78 6.95 5.25
C ALA A 80 -2.60 8.42 4.89
N ASP A 81 -1.41 8.76 4.39
CA ASP A 81 -1.16 10.08 3.80
C ASP A 81 -1.77 10.21 2.39
N GLU A 82 -2.01 11.47 1.97
CA GLU A 82 -2.71 11.72 0.70
C GLU A 82 -1.94 11.18 -0.51
N ALA A 83 -0.60 11.21 -0.45
CA ALA A 83 0.26 10.65 -1.49
C ALA A 83 0.07 9.15 -1.63
N PHE A 84 0.00 8.42 -0.51
CA PHE A 84 -0.29 7.00 -0.52
C PHE A 84 -1.70 6.69 -1.02
N ILE A 85 -2.71 7.47 -0.62
CA ILE A 85 -4.09 7.31 -1.11
C ILE A 85 -4.15 7.50 -2.63
N GLN A 86 -3.47 8.52 -3.18
CA GLN A 86 -3.39 8.73 -4.63
C GLN A 86 -2.70 7.55 -5.34
N ALA A 87 -1.59 7.05 -4.76
CA ALA A 87 -0.90 5.88 -5.31
C ALA A 87 -1.81 4.64 -5.32
N LEU A 88 -2.52 4.36 -4.21
CA LEU A 88 -3.49 3.27 -4.11
C LEU A 88 -4.59 3.37 -5.16
N SER A 89 -5.19 4.54 -5.31
CA SER A 89 -6.23 4.79 -6.32
C SER A 89 -5.71 4.64 -7.74
N SER A 90 -4.46 5.03 -8.01
CA SER A 90 -3.83 4.92 -9.32
C SER A 90 -3.50 3.49 -9.71
N VAL A 91 -3.25 2.60 -8.74
CA VAL A 91 -2.91 1.19 -9.01
C VAL A 91 -4.11 0.27 -8.98
N ALA A 92 -5.24 0.71 -8.42
CA ALA A 92 -6.46 -0.09 -8.42
C ALA A 92 -6.93 -0.36 -9.87
N PRO A 93 -7.31 -1.59 -10.20
CA PRO A 93 -7.92 -1.88 -11.49
C PRO A 93 -9.23 -1.09 -11.63
N ALA A 94 -9.50 -0.59 -12.84
CA ALA A 94 -10.82 -0.08 -13.17
C ALA A 94 -11.84 -1.22 -12.99
N SER A 95 -12.82 -1.01 -12.11
CA SER A 95 -13.92 -1.95 -11.87
C SER A 95 -14.96 -1.88 -12.97
#